data_AF-T1G7I7-F1
#
_entry.id   AF-T1G7I7-F1
#
_cell.length_a   1.000
_cell.length_b   1.000
_cell.length_c   1.000
_cell.angle_alpha   90.00
_cell.angle_beta   90.00
_cell.angle_gamma   90.00
#
_symmetry.space_group_name_H-M   'P 1'
#
loop_
_entity.id
_entity.type
_entity.pdbx_description
1 polymer ?
#
loop_
_entity_poly.entity_id
_entity_poly.type
_entity_poly.pdbx_seq_one_letter_code
_entity_poly.pdbx_strand_id
1 'polypeptide(L)'
;MDFSNSNRGYCFVTYTNKEDAKRAIVEMNNYEIRPGQRLGVCASVDNCRLFVGGIPKEKTKAEILSEIELVTVGVKDVIVYTDIYDKSKNRGFAFVEYNTHRDAAMARRKLVPGRIKLFGCTIAVDWAEPEREVSDDVMLMVKVLYVRNLLSGTTEETLRNVFDVAVGRTGSVKQIKKIRDYAFIHFENRHDAEKALAVVNGVIILLFINYC
;
A
#
# COMPACT_ATOMS: atom_id res chain seq x y z
N MET A 1 -0.58 -22.47 -22.88
CA MET A 1 0.61 -21.92 -23.55
C MET A 1 0.38 -22.26 -25.01
N ASP A 2 0.11 -21.25 -25.83
CA ASP A 2 -0.25 -21.43 -27.23
C ASP A 2 1.03 -21.41 -28.05
N PHE A 3 1.18 -22.38 -28.96
CA PHE A 3 2.38 -22.69 -29.73
C PHE A 3 2.60 -21.77 -30.96
N SER A 4 2.09 -20.54 -30.95
CA SER A 4 2.53 -19.54 -31.91
C SER A 4 3.78 -18.87 -31.33
N ASN A 5 4.90 -18.89 -32.05
CA ASN A 5 6.12 -18.10 -31.72
C ASN A 5 5.88 -16.57 -31.79
N SER A 6 4.65 -16.10 -31.51
CA SER A 6 4.26 -14.71 -31.50
C SER A 6 4.52 -14.14 -30.11
N ASN A 7 5.41 -13.15 -30.05
CA ASN A 7 5.60 -12.34 -28.86
C ASN A 7 4.35 -11.51 -28.59
N ARG A 8 4.03 -11.27 -27.31
CA ARG A 8 2.83 -10.51 -26.89
C ARG A 8 2.90 -9.00 -27.21
N GLY A 9 3.81 -8.58 -28.08
CA GLY A 9 4.05 -7.18 -28.42
C GLY A 9 4.78 -6.37 -27.34
N TYR A 10 5.31 -7.01 -26.29
CA TYR A 10 6.09 -6.34 -25.24
C TYR A 10 7.27 -7.20 -24.77
N CYS A 11 8.25 -6.57 -24.13
CA CYS A 11 9.38 -7.21 -23.47
C CYS A 11 9.72 -6.46 -22.17
N PHE A 12 10.53 -7.09 -21.31
CA PHE A 12 11.07 -6.45 -20.12
C PHE A 12 12.57 -6.26 -20.31
N VAL A 13 13.07 -5.09 -19.92
CA VAL A 13 14.50 -4.74 -19.98
C VAL A 13 14.94 -4.39 -18.57
N THR A 14 16.01 -5.04 -18.11
CA THR A 14 16.62 -4.79 -16.80
C THR A 14 17.91 -4.01 -16.99
N TYR A 15 18.03 -2.87 -16.33
CA TYR A 15 19.25 -2.06 -16.30
C TYR A 15 20.08 -2.39 -15.07
N THR A 16 21.37 -2.08 -15.12
CA THR A 16 22.30 -2.30 -13.99
C THR A 16 22.16 -1.23 -12.91
N ASN A 17 21.56 -0.07 -13.21
CA ASN A 17 21.33 1.02 -12.28
C ASN A 17 19.98 1.71 -12.56
N LYS A 18 19.46 2.42 -11.54
CA LYS A 18 18.13 3.05 -11.56
C LYS A 18 18.12 4.27 -12.46
N GLU A 19 19.24 4.97 -12.56
CA GLU A 19 19.43 6.20 -13.33
C GLU A 19 19.27 5.92 -14.83
N ASP A 20 19.88 4.85 -15.33
CA ASP A 20 19.76 4.41 -16.72
C ASP A 20 18.36 3.95 -17.08
N ALA A 21 17.70 3.22 -16.18
CA ALA A 21 16.30 2.84 -16.36
C ALA A 21 15.40 4.08 -16.47
N LYS A 22 15.61 5.08 -15.59
CA LYS A 22 14.87 6.36 -15.63
C LYS A 22 15.13 7.13 -16.93
N ARG A 23 16.40 7.24 -17.35
CA ARG A 23 16.78 7.89 -18.61
C ARG A 23 16.14 7.20 -19.81
N ALA A 24 16.21 5.86 -19.87
CA ALA A 24 15.61 5.09 -20.95
C ALA A 24 14.10 5.30 -21.07
N ILE A 25 13.38 5.42 -19.95
CA ILE A 25 11.95 5.75 -19.97
C ILE A 25 11.71 7.12 -20.62
N VAL A 26 12.50 8.12 -20.28
CA VAL A 26 12.34 9.49 -20.82
C VAL A 26 12.73 9.55 -22.30
N GLU A 27 13.84 8.93 -22.67
CA GLU A 27 14.43 9.05 -24.01
C GLU A 27 13.79 8.10 -25.03
N MET A 28 13.39 6.89 -24.62
CA MET A 28 12.91 5.85 -25.54
C MET A 28 11.39 5.76 -25.64
N ASN A 29 10.65 6.37 -24.72
CA ASN A 29 9.19 6.40 -24.82
C ASN A 29 8.78 7.21 -26.07
N ASN A 30 7.84 6.68 -26.86
CA ASN A 30 7.44 7.17 -28.18
C ASN A 30 8.50 7.13 -29.28
N TYR A 31 9.67 6.50 -29.03
CA TYR A 31 10.68 6.30 -30.06
C TYR A 31 10.13 5.44 -31.20
N GLU A 32 10.35 5.90 -32.43
CA GLU A 32 9.83 5.24 -33.63
C GLU A 32 10.83 4.20 -34.14
N ILE A 33 10.57 2.92 -33.83
CA ILE A 33 11.45 1.82 -34.21
C ILE A 33 11.26 1.41 -35.67
N ARG A 34 10.06 1.62 -36.20
CA ARG A 34 9.68 1.41 -37.61
C ARG A 34 8.64 2.46 -37.99
N PRO A 35 8.48 2.81 -39.28
CA PRO A 35 7.47 3.77 -39.71
C PRO A 35 6.08 3.44 -39.14
N GLY A 36 5.52 4.35 -38.33
CA GLY A 36 4.23 4.19 -37.67
C GLY A 36 4.20 3.25 -36.45
N GLN A 37 5.34 2.69 -36.03
CA GLN A 37 5.46 1.85 -34.84
C GLN A 37 6.32 2.54 -33.79
N ARG A 38 5.67 3.00 -32.72
CA ARG A 38 6.31 3.68 -31.59
C ARG A 38 6.39 2.77 -30.38
N LEU A 39 7.48 2.88 -29.63
CA LEU A 39 7.65 2.18 -28.36
C LEU A 39 6.81 2.87 -27.27
N GLY A 40 6.11 2.07 -26.47
CA GLY A 40 5.64 2.49 -25.15
C GLY A 40 6.67 2.04 -24.13
N VAL A 41 7.33 2.99 -23.46
CA VAL A 41 8.32 2.68 -22.42
C VAL A 41 7.82 3.26 -21.10
N CYS A 42 7.66 2.39 -20.11
CA CYS A 42 7.26 2.77 -18.77
C CYS A 42 8.09 1.98 -17.75
N ALA A 43 8.13 2.48 -16.51
CA ALA A 43 8.72 1.75 -15.42
C ALA A 43 7.97 0.42 -15.23
N SER A 44 8.69 -0.69 -15.28
CA SER A 44 8.15 -1.97 -14.83
C SER A 44 8.10 -1.94 -13.32
N VAL A 45 6.90 -1.90 -12.75
CA VAL A 45 6.69 -2.01 -11.31
C VAL A 45 6.36 -3.45 -10.99
N ASP A 46 7.23 -4.10 -10.25
CA ASP A 46 7.00 -5.45 -9.75
C ASP A 46 5.85 -5.41 -8.76
N ASN A 47 4.67 -5.86 -9.19
CA ASN A 47 3.56 -6.02 -8.27
C ASN A 47 3.80 -7.29 -7.45
N CYS A 48 4.27 -7.12 -6.22
CA CYS A 48 4.51 -8.21 -5.27
C CYS A 48 3.36 -8.38 -4.27
N ARG A 49 2.23 -7.69 -4.45
CA ARG A 49 1.15 -7.65 -3.47
C ARG A 49 -0.16 -8.17 -4.05
N LEU A 50 -0.81 -9.07 -3.32
CA LEU A 50 -2.12 -9.61 -3.64
C LEU A 50 -3.16 -9.06 -2.68
N PHE A 51 -4.34 -8.72 -3.20
CA PHE A 51 -5.56 -8.58 -2.41
C PHE A 51 -6.15 -9.96 -2.15
N VAL A 52 -6.53 -10.23 -0.91
CA VAL A 52 -7.22 -11.46 -0.50
C VAL A 52 -8.48 -11.08 0.29
N GLY A 53 -9.65 -11.27 -0.32
CA GLY A 53 -10.97 -11.06 0.29
C GLY A 53 -11.62 -12.36 0.75
N GLY A 54 -12.66 -12.24 1.58
CA GLY A 54 -13.37 -13.40 2.15
C GLY A 54 -12.74 -13.93 3.44
N ILE A 55 -11.92 -13.12 4.10
CA ILE A 55 -11.28 -13.46 5.38
C ILE A 55 -12.29 -13.22 6.51
N PRO A 56 -12.43 -14.15 7.49
CA PRO A 56 -13.28 -13.90 8.66
C PRO A 56 -12.81 -12.67 9.46
N LYS A 57 -13.74 -11.83 9.91
CA LYS A 57 -13.44 -10.50 10.48
C LYS A 57 -12.73 -10.54 11.83
N GLU A 58 -12.85 -11.66 12.53
CA GLU A 58 -12.24 -11.93 13.82
C GLU A 58 -10.76 -12.34 13.72
N LYS A 59 -10.25 -12.61 12.50
CA LYS A 59 -8.88 -13.07 12.31
C LYS A 59 -7.86 -11.94 12.38
N THR A 60 -6.79 -12.21 13.12
CA THR A 60 -5.69 -11.29 13.33
C THR A 60 -4.68 -11.34 12.18
N LYS A 61 -3.82 -10.31 12.08
CA LYS A 61 -2.69 -10.30 11.12
C LYS A 61 -1.83 -11.56 11.22
N ALA A 62 -1.52 -12.01 12.45
CA ALA A 62 -0.69 -13.17 12.70
C ALA A 62 -1.37 -14.47 12.21
N GLU A 63 -2.65 -14.66 12.51
CA GLU A 63 -3.39 -15.84 12.03
C GLU A 63 -3.50 -15.86 10.50
N ILE A 64 -3.77 -14.71 9.87
CA ILE A 64 -3.85 -14.61 8.41
C ILE A 64 -2.49 -14.91 7.77
N LEU A 65 -1.40 -14.40 8.33
CA LEU A 65 -0.04 -14.69 7.87
C LEU A 65 0.21 -16.20 7.92
N SER A 66 -0.01 -16.84 9.07
CA SER A 66 0.21 -18.28 9.22
C SER A 66 -0.66 -19.11 8.26
N GLU A 67 -1.93 -18.77 8.10
CA GLU A 67 -2.84 -19.49 7.19
C GLU A 67 -2.39 -19.39 5.72
N ILE A 68 -1.89 -18.22 5.30
CA ILE A 68 -1.37 -18.03 3.94
C ILE A 68 -0.06 -18.81 3.75
N GLU A 69 0.85 -18.78 4.73
CA GLU A 69 2.14 -19.49 4.68
C GLU A 69 1.99 -21.01 4.61
N LEU A 70 0.87 -21.57 5.08
CA LEU A 70 0.55 -23.00 4.90
C LEU A 70 0.32 -23.38 3.43
N VAL A 71 -0.08 -22.42 2.59
CA VAL A 71 -0.52 -22.69 1.21
C VAL A 71 0.29 -21.96 0.15
N THR A 72 1.05 -20.92 0.48
CA THR A 72 1.94 -20.21 -0.44
C THR A 72 3.36 -20.13 0.12
N VAL A 73 4.31 -19.67 -0.71
CA VAL A 73 5.72 -19.55 -0.34
C VAL A 73 6.17 -18.12 -0.63
N GLY A 74 7.11 -17.62 0.16
CA GLY A 74 7.74 -16.31 -0.06
C GLY A 74 6.88 -15.14 0.40
N VAL A 75 5.99 -15.35 1.37
CA VAL A 75 5.27 -14.26 2.04
C VAL A 75 6.28 -13.41 2.81
N LYS A 76 6.21 -12.09 2.62
CA LYS A 76 7.04 -11.10 3.28
C LYS A 76 6.29 -10.44 4.43
N ASP A 77 5.05 -10.02 4.18
CA ASP A 77 4.19 -9.41 5.19
C ASP A 77 2.71 -9.55 4.83
N VAL A 78 1.85 -9.37 5.84
CA VAL A 78 0.41 -9.22 5.67
C VAL A 78 -0.04 -7.88 6.25
N ILE A 79 -0.78 -7.12 5.44
CA ILE A 79 -1.37 -5.83 5.83
C ILE A 79 -2.87 -6.04 6.01
N VAL A 80 -3.34 -5.78 7.23
CA VAL A 80 -4.75 -5.91 7.59
C VAL A 80 -5.28 -4.54 7.98
N TYR A 81 -6.42 -4.17 7.38
CA TYR A 81 -7.14 -2.96 7.78
C TYR A 81 -8.21 -3.32 8.80
N THR A 82 -8.17 -2.67 9.95
CA THR A 82 -9.21 -2.84 10.97
C THR A 82 -10.49 -2.12 10.58
N ASP A 83 -11.60 -2.59 11.13
CA ASP A 83 -12.91 -1.97 10.96
C ASP A 83 -12.90 -0.51 11.48
N ILE A 84 -13.78 0.31 10.92
CA ILE A 84 -13.88 1.74 11.24
C ILE A 84 -14.68 2.00 12.52
N TYR A 85 -15.46 1.01 12.96
CA TYR A 85 -16.25 1.04 14.18
C TYR A 85 -15.66 0.15 15.27
N ASP A 86 -15.05 -0.99 14.90
CA ASP A 86 -14.54 -1.98 15.85
C ASP A 86 -13.09 -2.38 15.53
N LYS A 87 -12.12 -1.81 16.27
CA LYS A 87 -10.68 -2.08 16.04
C LYS A 87 -10.25 -3.51 16.34
N SER A 88 -11.08 -4.30 17.01
CA SER A 88 -10.80 -5.73 17.22
C SER A 88 -11.03 -6.58 15.97
N LYS A 89 -11.74 -6.03 14.96
CA LYS A 89 -12.10 -6.73 13.73
C LYS A 89 -11.36 -6.19 12.53
N ASN A 90 -11.09 -7.07 11.57
CA ASN A 90 -10.64 -6.70 10.23
C ASN A 90 -11.84 -6.41 9.29
N ARG A 91 -11.56 -5.89 8.09
CA ARG A 91 -12.58 -5.52 7.09
C ARG A 91 -13.05 -6.65 6.17
N GLY A 92 -12.68 -7.89 6.45
CA GLY A 92 -13.00 -9.05 5.63
C GLY A 92 -12.00 -9.32 4.49
N PHE A 93 -10.86 -8.64 4.51
CA PHE A 93 -9.80 -8.78 3.52
C PHE A 93 -8.43 -8.42 4.12
N ALA A 94 -7.38 -8.84 3.43
CA ALA A 94 -6.01 -8.49 3.72
C ALA A 94 -5.23 -8.29 2.42
N PHE A 95 -4.08 -7.62 2.52
CA PHE A 95 -3.09 -7.60 1.47
C PHE A 95 -1.91 -8.47 1.87
N VAL A 96 -1.50 -9.36 0.97
CA VAL A 96 -0.35 -10.25 1.18
C VAL A 96 0.78 -9.75 0.30
N GLU A 97 1.86 -9.30 0.91
CA GLU A 97 3.09 -8.89 0.25
C GLU A 97 4.05 -10.08 0.18
N TYR A 98 4.61 -10.32 -1.00
CA TYR A 98 5.59 -11.37 -1.26
C TYR A 98 6.99 -10.79 -1.47
N ASN A 99 8.01 -11.62 -1.30
CA ASN A 99 9.41 -11.23 -1.51
C ASN A 99 9.70 -10.87 -2.97
N THR A 100 9.04 -11.54 -3.92
CA THR A 100 9.26 -11.34 -5.35
C THR A 100 7.95 -11.35 -6.14
N HIS A 101 7.94 -10.73 -7.32
CA HIS A 101 6.81 -10.80 -8.24
C HIS A 101 6.49 -12.25 -8.64
N ARG A 102 7.53 -13.09 -8.79
CA ARG A 102 7.38 -14.50 -9.10
C ARG A 102 6.59 -15.24 -8.01
N ASP A 103 6.93 -15.01 -6.75
CA ASP A 103 6.23 -15.63 -5.62
C ASP A 103 4.76 -15.20 -5.58
N ALA A 104 4.49 -13.90 -5.75
CA ALA A 104 3.13 -13.37 -5.82
C ALA A 104 2.34 -13.97 -7.00
N ALA A 105 2.94 -14.07 -8.19
CA ALA A 105 2.29 -14.64 -9.36
C ALA A 105 1.98 -16.13 -9.18
N MET A 106 2.90 -16.89 -8.57
CA MET A 106 2.69 -18.30 -8.23
C MET A 106 1.59 -18.48 -7.19
N ALA A 107 1.59 -17.67 -6.14
CA ALA A 107 0.55 -17.66 -5.13
C ALA A 107 -0.82 -17.38 -5.75
N ARG A 108 -0.95 -16.33 -6.56
CA ARG A 108 -2.20 -16.00 -7.27
C ARG A 108 -2.67 -17.15 -8.15
N ARG A 109 -1.78 -17.74 -8.96
CA ARG A 109 -2.12 -18.90 -9.81
C ARG A 109 -2.65 -20.08 -9.00
N LYS A 110 -2.15 -20.28 -7.77
CA LYS A 110 -2.57 -21.36 -6.88
C LYS A 110 -3.91 -21.05 -6.18
N LEU A 111 -4.14 -19.79 -5.78
CA LEU A 111 -5.30 -19.39 -4.98
C LEU A 111 -6.55 -19.05 -5.82
N VAL A 112 -6.40 -18.42 -6.99
CA VAL A 112 -7.52 -17.98 -7.85
C VAL A 112 -8.48 -19.10 -8.29
N PRO A 113 -8.04 -20.33 -8.60
CA PRO A 113 -8.96 -21.39 -9.02
C PRO A 113 -10.00 -21.82 -7.98
N GLY A 114 -9.98 -21.26 -6.76
CA GLY A 114 -11.01 -21.46 -5.74
C GLY A 114 -11.00 -22.84 -5.08
N ARG A 115 -9.97 -23.66 -5.34
CA ARG A 115 -9.80 -24.99 -4.73
C ARG A 115 -9.29 -24.93 -3.29
N ILE A 116 -8.60 -23.84 -2.95
CA ILE A 116 -8.05 -23.61 -1.62
C ILE A 116 -9.01 -22.71 -0.85
N LYS A 117 -9.33 -23.12 0.37
CA LYS A 117 -10.09 -22.35 1.33
C LYS A 117 -9.16 -21.91 2.45
N LEU A 118 -9.28 -20.66 2.89
CA LEU A 118 -8.60 -20.18 4.09
C LEU A 118 -9.62 -20.12 5.20
N PHE A 119 -9.32 -20.69 6.36
CA PHE A 119 -10.25 -20.80 7.48
C PHE A 119 -11.58 -21.50 7.11
N GLY A 120 -11.56 -22.40 6.12
CA GLY A 120 -12.77 -23.03 5.60
C GLY A 120 -13.65 -22.11 4.72
N CYS A 121 -13.25 -20.87 4.48
CA CYS A 121 -13.94 -19.89 3.65
C CYS A 121 -13.37 -19.85 2.23
N THR A 122 -14.26 -19.65 1.25
CA THR A 122 -13.84 -19.32 -0.12
C THR A 122 -13.27 -17.91 -0.13
N ILE A 123 -12.14 -17.72 -0.82
CA ILE A 123 -11.46 -16.44 -0.92
C ILE A 123 -11.57 -15.84 -2.32
N ALA A 124 -11.49 -14.52 -2.40
CA ALA A 124 -11.31 -13.79 -3.65
C ALA A 124 -9.86 -13.26 -3.70
N VAL A 125 -9.15 -13.52 -4.80
CA VAL A 125 -7.75 -13.08 -4.94
C VAL A 125 -7.58 -12.28 -6.21
N ASP A 126 -6.98 -11.09 -6.07
CA ASP A 126 -6.56 -10.29 -7.22
C ASP A 126 -5.22 -9.59 -6.94
N TRP A 127 -4.63 -9.01 -7.98
CA TRP A 127 -3.51 -8.10 -7.81
C TRP A 127 -3.93 -6.90 -6.98
N ALA A 128 -3.12 -6.50 -6.00
CA ALA A 128 -3.33 -5.25 -5.31
C ALA A 128 -3.04 -4.09 -6.26
N GLU A 129 -3.77 -2.98 -6.11
CA GLU A 129 -3.39 -1.75 -6.80
C GLU A 129 -2.00 -1.31 -6.30
N PRO A 130 -1.01 -1.15 -7.20
CA PRO A 130 0.31 -0.70 -6.80
C PRO A 130 0.24 0.72 -6.24
N GLU A 131 0.89 0.95 -5.10
CA GLU A 131 1.04 2.30 -4.55
C GLU A 131 1.89 3.13 -5.51
N ARG A 132 1.45 4.36 -5.81
CA ARG A 132 2.21 5.25 -6.69
C ARG A 132 3.51 5.65 -5.98
N GLU A 133 4.64 5.28 -6.55
CA GLU A 133 5.92 5.82 -6.10
C GLU A 133 5.96 7.32 -6.38
N VAL A 134 6.21 8.09 -5.32
CA VAL A 134 6.44 9.53 -5.40
C VAL A 134 7.96 9.73 -5.46
N SER A 135 8.44 10.61 -6.35
CA SER A 135 9.89 10.84 -6.48
C SER A 135 10.48 11.43 -5.20
N ASP A 136 11.77 11.17 -4.96
CA ASP A 136 12.48 11.69 -3.79
C ASP A 136 12.40 13.21 -3.71
N ASP A 137 12.52 13.92 -4.85
CA ASP A 137 12.37 15.38 -4.92
C ASP A 137 11.00 15.88 -4.44
N VAL A 138 9.93 15.16 -4.82
CA VAL A 138 8.59 15.50 -4.34
C VAL A 138 8.46 15.17 -2.87
N MET A 139 8.96 14.00 -2.43
CA MET A 139 8.97 13.59 -1.03
C MET A 139 9.70 14.60 -0.13
N LEU A 140 10.77 15.24 -0.61
CA LEU A 140 11.53 16.29 0.09
C LEU A 140 10.71 17.58 0.31
N MET A 141 9.68 17.82 -0.50
CA MET A 141 8.82 19.01 -0.39
C MET A 141 7.52 18.75 0.40
N VAL A 142 7.22 17.49 0.75
CA VAL A 142 5.97 17.12 1.42
C VAL A 142 5.89 17.73 2.83
N LYS A 143 4.82 18.48 3.07
CA LYS A 143 4.41 19.02 4.37
C LYS A 143 3.09 18.40 4.86
N VAL A 144 2.67 17.30 4.22
CA VAL A 144 1.36 16.69 4.44
C VAL A 144 1.55 15.25 4.89
N LEU A 145 0.99 14.89 6.04
CA LEU A 145 0.94 13.51 6.48
C LEU A 145 -0.39 12.88 6.07
N TYR A 146 -0.32 11.70 5.47
CA TYR A 146 -1.48 10.84 5.24
C TYR A 146 -1.64 9.89 6.42
N VAL A 147 -2.74 10.05 7.17
CA VAL A 147 -3.03 9.26 8.37
C VAL A 147 -4.19 8.33 8.04
N ARG A 148 -3.98 7.02 8.20
CA ARG A 148 -4.98 5.98 7.91
C ARG A 148 -5.38 5.25 9.19
N ASN A 149 -6.38 4.38 9.07
CA ASN A 149 -6.89 3.53 10.15
C ASN A 149 -7.53 4.31 11.31
N LEU A 150 -8.12 5.47 11.03
CA LEU A 150 -8.88 6.24 12.02
C LEU A 150 -10.18 5.54 12.38
N LEU A 151 -10.70 5.80 13.57
CA LEU A 151 -12.07 5.45 13.92
C LEU A 151 -13.02 6.45 13.26
N SER A 152 -14.24 6.00 12.94
CA SER A 152 -15.26 6.89 12.37
C SER A 152 -15.52 8.10 13.27
N GLY A 153 -15.48 7.90 14.59
CA GLY A 153 -15.70 8.96 15.59
C GLY A 153 -14.53 9.91 15.82
N THR A 154 -13.33 9.65 15.30
CA THR A 154 -12.19 10.57 15.46
C THR A 154 -12.50 11.90 14.78
N THR A 155 -12.38 13.03 15.49
CA THR A 155 -12.65 14.37 14.93
C THR A 155 -11.35 15.04 14.45
N GLU A 156 -11.47 16.07 13.61
CA GLU A 156 -10.32 16.86 13.18
C GLU A 156 -9.68 17.61 14.36
N GLU A 157 -10.47 18.06 15.32
CA GLU A 157 -9.97 18.67 16.56
C GLU A 157 -9.09 17.69 17.34
N THR A 158 -9.53 16.43 17.48
CA THR A 158 -8.70 15.46 18.17
C THR A 158 -7.40 15.17 17.44
N LEU A 159 -7.44 15.04 16.11
CA LEU A 159 -6.23 14.89 15.30
C LEU A 159 -5.28 16.09 15.52
N ARG A 160 -5.82 17.31 15.49
CA ARG A 160 -5.03 18.53 15.73
C ARG A 160 -4.30 18.48 17.07
N ASN A 161 -5.01 18.15 18.14
CA ASN A 161 -4.43 18.06 19.47
C ASN A 161 -3.30 17.02 19.53
N VAL A 162 -3.51 15.83 18.96
CA VAL A 162 -2.49 14.77 18.91
C VAL A 162 -1.24 15.24 18.16
N PHE A 163 -1.43 15.87 17.00
CA PHE A 163 -0.31 16.30 16.17
C PHE A 163 0.43 17.53 16.72
N ASP A 164 -0.27 18.48 17.33
CA ASP A 164 0.36 19.62 17.99
C ASP A 164 1.17 19.16 19.23
N VAL A 165 0.65 18.20 20.00
CA VAL A 165 1.40 17.57 21.11
C VAL A 165 2.63 16.81 20.60
N ALA A 166 2.50 16.05 19.51
CA ALA A 166 3.61 15.31 18.92
C ALA A 166 4.74 16.24 18.43
N VAL A 167 4.40 17.42 17.93
CA VAL A 167 5.39 18.44 17.55
C VAL A 167 5.95 19.19 18.76
N GLY A 168 5.18 19.24 19.87
CA GLY A 168 5.49 20.01 21.07
C GLY A 168 5.14 21.50 20.94
N ARG A 169 4.28 21.87 19.97
CA ARG A 169 3.90 23.25 19.70
C ARG A 169 2.49 23.32 19.10
N THR A 170 1.63 24.11 19.73
CA THR A 170 0.28 24.40 19.24
C THR A 170 0.30 25.22 17.94
N GLY A 171 -0.66 24.94 17.05
CA GLY A 171 -0.80 25.67 15.77
C GLY A 171 0.19 25.25 14.68
N SER A 172 0.90 24.13 14.85
CA SER A 172 1.82 23.60 13.83
C SER A 172 1.06 22.98 12.65
N VAL A 173 -0.15 22.48 12.91
CA VAL A 173 -1.07 21.99 11.89
C VAL A 173 -1.87 23.15 11.27
N LYS A 174 -1.75 23.37 9.96
CA LYS A 174 -2.54 24.35 9.20
C LYS A 174 -3.94 23.88 8.93
N GLN A 175 -4.06 22.69 8.35
CA GLN A 175 -5.32 22.17 7.84
C GLN A 175 -5.38 20.67 8.07
N ILE A 176 -6.57 20.21 8.41
CA ILE A 176 -6.89 18.80 8.46
C ILE A 176 -8.01 18.59 7.44
N LYS A 177 -7.90 17.54 6.64
CA LYS A 177 -8.98 17.06 5.78
C LYS A 177 -9.25 15.62 6.13
N LYS A 178 -10.21 15.38 7.02
CA LYS A 178 -10.66 14.03 7.37
C LYS A 178 -11.71 13.53 6.37
N ILE A 179 -11.51 12.30 5.89
CA ILE A 179 -12.44 11.60 5.01
C ILE A 179 -12.62 10.19 5.59
N ARG A 180 -13.79 9.94 6.18
CA ARG A 180 -14.17 8.66 6.80
C ARG A 180 -13.13 8.16 7.81
N ASP A 181 -12.24 7.26 7.38
CA ASP A 181 -11.28 6.51 8.16
C ASP A 181 -9.81 6.91 7.91
N TYR A 182 -9.60 8.01 7.19
CA TYR A 182 -8.27 8.59 6.97
C TYR A 182 -8.33 10.12 6.99
N ALA A 183 -7.17 10.76 7.11
CA ALA A 183 -7.04 12.21 7.10
C ALA A 183 -5.73 12.66 6.45
N PHE A 184 -5.74 13.87 5.90
CA PHE A 184 -4.53 14.59 5.48
C PHE A 184 -4.25 15.70 6.49
N ILE A 185 -3.06 15.71 7.06
CA ILE A 185 -2.61 16.70 8.05
C ILE A 185 -1.57 17.59 7.38
N HIS A 186 -1.95 18.83 7.11
CA HIS A 186 -1.08 19.83 6.49
C HIS A 186 -0.35 20.60 7.58
N PHE A 187 0.97 20.56 7.58
CA PHE A 187 1.82 21.32 8.48
C PHE A 187 2.29 22.64 7.83
N GLU A 188 2.66 23.61 8.66
CA GLU A 188 3.30 24.86 8.22
C GLU A 188 4.61 24.59 7.48
N ASN A 189 5.43 23.70 8.05
CA ASN A 189 6.77 23.39 7.57
C ASN A 189 7.03 21.87 7.63
N ARG A 190 8.07 21.46 6.91
CA ARG A 190 8.46 20.06 6.80
C ARG A 190 8.96 19.49 8.13
N HIS A 191 9.74 20.26 8.87
CA HIS A 191 10.34 19.83 10.13
C HIS A 191 9.29 19.36 11.15
N ASP A 192 8.18 20.09 11.24
CA ASP A 192 7.06 19.71 12.11
C ASP A 192 6.38 18.42 11.61
N ALA A 193 6.22 18.25 10.29
CA ALA A 193 5.69 17.01 9.71
C ALA A 193 6.60 15.81 10.00
N GLU A 194 7.92 15.97 9.89
CA GLU A 194 8.90 14.92 10.19
C GLU A 194 8.91 14.54 11.68
N LYS A 195 8.88 15.54 12.57
CA LYS A 195 8.76 15.32 14.03
C LYS A 195 7.48 14.59 14.38
N ALA A 196 6.35 15.07 13.87
CA ALA A 196 5.06 14.42 14.05
C ALA A 196 5.08 12.97 13.57
N LEU A 197 5.66 12.72 12.40
CA LEU A 197 5.79 11.37 11.86
C LEU A 197 6.64 10.48 12.78
N ALA A 198 7.78 10.96 13.26
CA ALA A 198 8.65 10.18 14.14
C ALA A 198 7.98 9.76 15.46
N VAL A 199 7.06 10.59 15.97
CA VAL A 199 6.35 10.35 17.24
C VAL A 199 5.06 9.53 17.05
N VAL A 200 4.28 9.83 16.00
CA VAL A 200 2.92 9.28 15.84
C VAL A 200 2.90 8.04 14.94
N ASN A 201 3.94 7.79 14.13
CA ASN A 201 3.94 6.63 13.24
C ASN A 201 3.91 5.31 14.03
N GLY A 202 3.01 4.41 13.63
CA GLY A 202 2.79 3.13 14.32
C GLY A 202 1.99 3.23 15.63
N VAL A 203 1.66 4.44 16.09
CA VAL A 203 0.80 4.62 17.27
C VAL A 203 -0.65 4.42 16.85
N ILE A 204 -1.34 3.49 17.50
CA ILE A 204 -2.80 3.42 17.37
C ILE A 204 -3.35 4.66 18.08
N ILE A 205 -3.99 5.55 17.33
CA ILE A 205 -4.74 6.69 17.89
C ILE A 205 -6.04 6.13 18.50
N LEU A 206 -5.90 5.26 19.50
CA LEU A 206 -6.95 4.88 20.42
C LEU A 206 -7.01 6.01 21.43
N LEU A 207 -7.92 6.94 21.20
CA LEU A 207 -8.30 7.86 22.25
C LEU A 207 -8.94 7.03 23.35
N PHE A 208 -8.18 6.72 24.39
CA PHE A 208 -8.75 6.51 25.70
C PHE A 208 -9.37 7.85 26.12
N ILE A 209 -10.59 8.13 25.66
CA ILE A 209 -11.48 9.04 26.37
C ILE A 209 -12.04 8.20 27.52
N ASN A 210 -11.26 8.08 28.60
CA ASN A 210 -11.85 7.83 29.90
C ASN A 210 -12.22 9.19 30.50
N TYR A 211 -13.49 9.27 30.87
CA TYR A 211 -14.16 10.32 31.63
C TYR A 211 -13.29 11.04 32.66
N CYS A 212 -13.39 12.37 32.66
CA CYS A 212 -13.92 13.19 33.75
C CYS A 212 -14.47 14.48 33.15
#